data_AF-A0A383DEX9-F1
#
_entry.id   AF-A0A383DEX9-F1
#
_cell.length_a   1.000
_cell.length_b   1.000
_cell.length_c   1.000
_cell.angle_alpha   90.00
_cell.angle_beta   90.00
_cell.angle_gamma   90.00
#
_symmetry.space_group_name_H-M   'P 1'
#
loop_
_entity.id
_entity.type
_entity.pdbx_description
1 polymer ?
#
loop_
_entity_poly.entity_id
_entity_poly.type
_entity_poly.pdbx_seq_one_letter_code
_entity_poly.pdbx_strand_id
1 'polypeptide(L)'
;GMACSFPSHNLTEVMAALVSMVKDPDISVSQLMKHIKGPDFSGGGIILNSKAEIRNVYEQGLGAVKIRGEWKIEHLPRGKQQVIIYSIPYGVNKARLIEKIAEIIIAKKLPPLIDVRDESDENMRVVLELKSGTNTEKILPYLLKHTELENNFQLNFNCLKPTGEPARLSLKEICRNFLDFRKEVVTRRLKYELDILIKRLHILDGFVTIFSQLDKALKIIRSSKSKQEAHDKLK
;
A
#
# COMPACT_ATOMS: atom_id res chain seq x y z
N GLY A 1 9.04 -6.18 23.41
CA GLY A 1 8.39 -5.14 22.58
C GLY A 1 8.22 -5.68 21.17
N MET A 2 7.08 -5.44 20.54
CA MET A 2 6.78 -5.89 19.18
C MET A 2 7.07 -4.76 18.17
N ALA A 3 7.55 -5.11 16.97
CA ALA A 3 7.74 -4.18 15.87
C ALA A 3 6.87 -4.61 14.67
N CYS A 4 6.56 -3.66 13.79
CA CYS A 4 5.83 -3.88 12.55
C CYS A 4 6.56 -3.18 11.40
N SER A 5 6.55 -3.79 10.22
CA SER A 5 7.23 -3.27 9.04
C SER A 5 6.52 -3.74 7.79
N PHE A 6 5.75 -2.84 7.18
CA PHE A 6 4.93 -3.11 6.01
C PHE A 6 5.51 -2.33 4.82
N PRO A 7 5.83 -3.00 3.70
CA PRO A 7 6.19 -2.27 2.49
C PRO A 7 4.94 -1.80 1.75
N SER A 8 5.12 -0.79 0.91
CA SER A 8 4.09 -0.35 -0.02
C SER A 8 3.85 -1.38 -1.12
N HIS A 9 2.65 -1.38 -1.68
CA HIS A 9 2.24 -2.26 -2.78
C HIS A 9 1.41 -1.46 -3.78
N ASN A 10 1.39 -1.93 -5.02
CA ASN A 10 0.62 -1.29 -6.07
C ASN A 10 -0.89 -1.44 -5.80
N LEU A 11 -1.62 -0.32 -5.80
CA LEU A 11 -3.06 -0.33 -5.50
C LEU A 11 -3.86 -1.22 -6.47
N THR A 12 -3.54 -1.17 -7.77
CA THR A 12 -4.24 -1.94 -8.79
C THR A 12 -4.03 -3.44 -8.60
N GLU A 13 -2.80 -3.85 -8.27
CA GLU A 13 -2.48 -5.25 -7.96
C GLU A 13 -3.20 -5.75 -6.70
N VAL A 14 -3.21 -4.94 -5.65
CA VAL A 14 -3.91 -5.25 -4.40
C VAL A 14 -5.41 -5.38 -4.64
N MET A 15 -6.03 -4.44 -5.37
CA MET A 15 -7.46 -4.50 -5.67
C MET A 15 -7.82 -5.73 -6.52
N ALA A 16 -6.99 -6.09 -7.51
CA ALA A 16 -7.20 -7.29 -8.30
C ALA A 16 -7.12 -8.57 -7.44
N ALA A 17 -6.16 -8.64 -6.51
CA ALA A 17 -6.03 -9.74 -5.57
C ALA A 17 -7.26 -9.86 -4.65
N LEU A 18 -7.73 -8.74 -4.10
CA LEU A 18 -8.92 -8.71 -3.24
C LEU A 18 -10.18 -9.16 -4.00
N VAL A 19 -10.38 -8.71 -5.23
CA VAL A 19 -11.50 -9.15 -6.07
C VAL A 19 -11.40 -10.65 -6.37
N SER A 20 -10.20 -11.19 -6.61
CA SER A 20 -10.01 -12.62 -6.80
C SER A 20 -10.38 -13.43 -5.55
N MET A 21 -10.05 -12.94 -4.35
CA MET A 21 -10.40 -13.57 -3.08
C MET A 21 -11.89 -13.51 -2.75
N VAL A 22 -12.61 -12.48 -3.22
CA VAL A 22 -14.07 -12.45 -3.10
C VAL A 22 -14.72 -13.57 -3.93
N LYS A 23 -14.14 -13.91 -5.08
CA LYS A 23 -14.64 -15.00 -5.95
C LYS A 23 -14.24 -16.38 -5.43
N ASP A 24 -13.04 -16.50 -4.88
CA ASP A 24 -12.50 -17.73 -4.30
C ASP A 24 -11.99 -17.45 -2.87
N PRO A 25 -12.80 -17.68 -1.83
CA PRO A 25 -12.42 -17.43 -0.44
C PRO A 25 -11.21 -18.25 0.05
N ASP A 26 -10.98 -19.42 -0.56
CA ASP A 26 -9.92 -20.35 -0.17
C ASP A 26 -8.63 -20.14 -0.94
N ILE A 27 -8.58 -19.14 -1.82
CA ILE A 27 -7.42 -18.76 -2.63
C ILE A 27 -6.11 -18.79 -1.81
N SER A 28 -5.09 -19.42 -2.37
CA SER A 28 -3.76 -19.53 -1.76
C SER A 28 -2.95 -18.24 -1.92
N VAL A 29 -1.90 -18.07 -1.11
CA VAL A 29 -0.96 -16.95 -1.27
C VAL A 29 -0.32 -16.96 -2.67
N SER A 30 0.05 -18.13 -3.20
CA SER A 30 0.59 -18.22 -4.55
C SER A 30 -0.39 -17.79 -5.64
N GLN A 31 -1.70 -17.96 -5.45
CA GLN A 31 -2.71 -17.47 -6.38
C GLN A 31 -2.92 -15.96 -6.22
N LEU A 32 -2.93 -15.43 -5.00
CA LEU A 32 -2.94 -13.97 -4.75
C LEU A 32 -1.73 -13.29 -5.42
N MET A 33 -0.57 -13.94 -5.41
CA MET A 33 0.65 -13.43 -6.05
C MET A 33 0.62 -13.43 -7.58
N LYS A 34 -0.39 -14.03 -8.22
CA LYS A 34 -0.63 -13.81 -9.66
C LYS A 34 -1.05 -12.35 -9.93
N HIS A 35 -1.61 -11.70 -8.91
CA HIS A 35 -2.00 -10.30 -8.94
C HIS A 35 -0.95 -9.41 -8.25
N ILE A 36 -0.59 -9.72 -7.00
CA ILE A 36 0.43 -8.98 -6.23
C ILE A 36 1.80 -9.59 -6.49
N LYS A 37 2.59 -8.97 -7.37
CA LYS A 37 3.90 -9.54 -7.77
C LYS A 37 4.95 -9.43 -6.67
N GLY A 38 4.81 -8.44 -5.82
CA GLY A 38 5.73 -8.11 -4.74
C GLY A 38 5.42 -6.72 -4.20
N PRO A 39 6.27 -6.21 -3.30
CA PRO A 39 6.25 -4.81 -2.92
C PRO A 39 6.46 -3.87 -4.11
N ASP A 40 5.86 -2.67 -4.04
CA ASP A 40 6.01 -1.59 -4.99
C ASP A 40 6.49 -0.36 -4.23
N PHE A 41 7.79 -0.09 -4.25
CA PHE A 41 8.43 0.96 -3.46
C PHE A 41 8.44 2.27 -4.24
N SER A 42 8.06 3.38 -3.58
CA SER A 42 8.00 4.71 -4.20
C SER A 42 9.36 5.24 -4.70
N GLY A 43 10.47 4.73 -4.18
CA GLY A 43 11.84 5.08 -4.61
C GLY A 43 12.33 4.33 -5.85
N GLY A 44 11.50 3.48 -6.45
CA GLY A 44 11.89 2.53 -7.49
C GLY A 44 12.76 1.41 -6.94
N GLY A 45 13.70 0.96 -7.75
CA GLY A 45 14.64 -0.09 -7.37
C GLY A 45 14.14 -1.47 -7.77
N ILE A 46 15.07 -2.40 -7.80
CA ILE A 46 14.83 -3.76 -8.25
C ILE A 46 14.79 -4.67 -7.03
N ILE A 47 13.73 -5.45 -6.92
CA ILE A 47 13.66 -6.55 -5.96
C ILE A 47 14.47 -7.72 -6.52
N LEU A 48 15.46 -8.17 -5.78
CA LEU A 48 16.37 -9.25 -6.20
C LEU A 48 15.85 -10.63 -5.81
N ASN A 49 14.84 -10.70 -4.96
CA ASN A 49 14.31 -11.98 -4.49
C ASN A 49 13.64 -12.77 -5.61
N SER A 50 13.76 -14.08 -5.53
CA SER A 50 12.97 -14.95 -6.40
C SER A 50 11.48 -14.90 -6.03
N LYS A 51 10.61 -15.26 -6.98
CA LYS A 51 9.17 -15.40 -6.70
C LYS A 51 8.88 -16.37 -5.54
N ALA A 52 9.71 -17.40 -5.38
CA ALA A 52 9.57 -18.36 -4.29
C ALA A 52 9.93 -17.75 -2.93
N GLU A 53 10.98 -16.91 -2.88
CA GLU A 53 11.36 -16.20 -1.65
C GLU A 53 10.28 -15.20 -1.24
N ILE A 54 9.78 -14.38 -2.17
CA ILE A 54 8.69 -13.43 -1.87
C ILE A 54 7.44 -14.17 -1.40
N ARG A 55 7.12 -15.32 -2.01
CA ARG A 55 6.01 -16.17 -1.55
C ARG A 55 6.19 -16.60 -0.10
N ASN A 56 7.36 -17.13 0.25
CA ASN A 56 7.62 -17.56 1.62
C ASN A 56 7.48 -16.39 2.61
N VAL A 57 7.98 -15.20 2.25
CA VAL A 57 7.83 -14.00 3.08
C VAL A 57 6.36 -13.64 3.29
N TYR A 58 5.54 -13.72 2.25
CA TYR A 58 4.10 -13.44 2.33
C TYR A 58 3.29 -14.52 3.04
N GLU A 59 3.69 -15.79 2.95
CA GLU A 59 3.07 -16.89 3.68
C GLU A 59 3.39 -16.81 5.18
N GLN A 60 4.63 -16.48 5.54
CA GLN A 60 5.06 -16.40 6.93
C GLN A 60 4.75 -15.04 7.59
N GLY A 61 4.53 -13.99 6.78
CA GLY A 61 4.39 -12.62 7.26
C GLY A 61 5.68 -12.03 7.83
N LEU A 62 6.83 -12.63 7.54
CA LEU A 62 8.15 -12.19 8.01
C LEU A 62 9.22 -12.58 6.99
N GLY A 63 10.14 -11.67 6.72
CA GLY A 63 11.41 -12.00 6.07
C GLY A 63 12.06 -10.82 5.37
N ALA A 64 13.20 -11.06 4.73
CA ALA A 64 13.99 -10.02 4.09
C ALA A 64 13.65 -9.90 2.60
N VAL A 65 13.35 -8.68 2.16
CA VAL A 65 13.22 -8.31 0.76
C VAL A 65 14.47 -7.52 0.36
N LYS A 66 15.30 -8.08 -0.51
CA LYS A 66 16.49 -7.45 -1.08
C LYS A 66 16.09 -6.45 -2.15
N ILE A 67 16.48 -5.20 -1.95
CA ILE A 67 16.21 -4.09 -2.87
C ILE A 67 17.54 -3.52 -3.33
N ARG A 68 17.67 -3.29 -4.63
CA ARG A 68 18.85 -2.70 -5.24
C ARG A 68 18.46 -1.43 -5.99
N GLY A 69 19.25 -0.37 -5.83
CA GLY A 69 19.10 0.84 -6.62
C GLY A 69 19.38 0.59 -8.10
N GLU A 70 18.86 1.45 -8.96
CA GLU A 70 19.03 1.32 -10.40
C GLU A 70 20.03 2.34 -10.93
N TRP A 71 20.80 1.90 -11.91
CA TRP A 71 21.80 2.74 -12.55
C TRP A 71 21.92 2.42 -14.04
N LYS A 72 22.46 3.39 -14.78
CA LYS A 72 22.83 3.25 -16.19
C LYS A 72 24.26 3.75 -16.40
N ILE A 73 24.88 3.28 -17.47
CA ILE A 73 26.21 3.73 -17.88
C ILE A 73 26.05 4.78 -18.96
N GLU A 74 26.66 5.95 -18.79
CA GLU A 74 26.73 6.98 -19.81
C GLU A 74 28.16 7.10 -20.34
N HIS A 75 28.29 7.14 -21.66
CA HIS A 75 29.57 7.33 -22.35
C HIS A 75 29.76 8.81 -22.67
N LEU A 76 30.89 9.35 -22.25
CA LEU A 76 31.27 10.74 -22.44
C LEU A 76 32.31 10.88 -23.57
N PRO A 77 32.51 12.09 -24.12
CA PRO A 77 33.57 12.37 -25.07
C PRO A 77 34.95 11.95 -24.55
N ARG A 78 35.87 11.65 -25.49
CA ARG A 78 37.25 11.22 -25.18
C ARG A 78 37.34 9.90 -24.41
N GLY A 79 36.36 9.01 -24.58
CA GLY A 79 36.37 7.65 -24.01
C GLY A 79 36.14 7.61 -22.49
N LYS A 80 35.66 8.69 -21.89
CA LYS A 80 35.26 8.71 -20.48
C LYS A 80 33.93 7.98 -20.29
N GLN A 81 33.73 7.42 -19.10
CA GLN A 81 32.46 6.78 -18.70
C GLN A 81 32.04 7.27 -17.32
N GLN A 82 30.74 7.32 -17.09
CA GLN A 82 30.14 7.63 -15.80
C GLN A 82 28.99 6.67 -15.49
N VAL A 83 28.77 6.40 -14.21
CA VAL A 83 27.59 5.67 -13.73
C VAL A 83 26.58 6.67 -13.21
N ILE A 84 25.36 6.57 -13.70
CA ILE A 84 24.24 7.39 -13.25
C ILE A 84 23.31 6.53 -12.43
N ILE A 85 23.28 6.76 -11.12
CA ILE A 85 22.30 6.17 -10.21
C ILE A 85 21.05 7.02 -10.28
N TYR A 86 19.93 6.42 -10.69
CA TYR A 86 18.64 7.11 -10.84
C TYR A 86 17.56 6.58 -9.90
N SER A 87 17.86 5.54 -9.12
CA SER A 87 17.01 5.05 -8.04
C SER A 87 17.87 4.46 -6.92
N ILE A 88 17.39 4.54 -5.68
CA ILE A 88 18.00 3.95 -4.49
C ILE A 88 17.00 3.07 -3.73
N PRO A 89 17.48 2.09 -2.94
CA PRO A 89 16.59 1.27 -2.13
C PRO A 89 15.69 2.07 -1.19
N TYR A 90 14.49 1.55 -0.93
CA TYR A 90 13.54 2.18 -0.03
C TYR A 90 14.11 2.37 1.38
N GLY A 91 13.88 3.55 1.97
CA GLY A 91 14.36 3.90 3.31
C GLY A 91 15.84 4.31 3.36
N VAL A 92 16.57 4.28 2.25
CA VAL A 92 17.96 4.78 2.17
C VAL A 92 17.94 6.29 1.98
N ASN A 93 18.77 6.99 2.76
CA ASN A 93 18.94 8.43 2.61
C ASN A 93 19.98 8.72 1.51
N LYS A 94 19.58 9.49 0.50
CA LYS A 94 20.44 9.85 -0.65
C LYS A 94 21.75 10.54 -0.22
N ALA A 95 21.66 11.55 0.66
CA ALA A 95 22.84 12.30 1.11
C ALA A 95 23.82 11.39 1.84
N ARG A 96 23.32 10.53 2.74
CA ARG A 96 24.13 9.55 3.46
C ARG A 96 24.80 8.54 2.53
N LEU A 97 24.10 8.10 1.48
CA LEU A 97 24.68 7.23 0.46
C LEU A 97 25.85 7.92 -0.26
N ILE A 98 25.67 9.19 -0.65
CA ILE A 98 26.70 9.99 -1.32
C ILE A 98 27.91 10.21 -0.40
N GLU A 99 27.68 10.58 0.87
CA GLU A 99 28.74 10.75 1.87
C GLU A 99 29.58 9.47 2.01
N LYS A 100 28.92 8.32 2.10
CA LYS A 100 29.62 7.03 2.21
C LYS A 100 30.42 6.67 0.96
N ILE A 101 29.95 7.06 -0.21
CA ILE A 101 30.71 6.91 -1.47
C ILE A 101 31.92 7.85 -1.46
N ALA A 102 31.75 9.11 -1.03
CA ALA A 102 32.85 10.07 -0.91
C ALA A 102 33.94 9.58 0.06
N GLU A 103 33.55 8.99 1.20
CA GLU A 103 34.48 8.36 2.15
C GLU A 103 35.32 7.23 1.50
N ILE A 104 34.70 6.40 0.66
CA ILE A 104 35.40 5.33 -0.08
C ILE A 104 36.45 5.92 -1.04
N ILE A 105 36.13 7.04 -1.70
CA ILE A 105 37.03 7.76 -2.61
C ILE A 105 38.20 8.38 -1.84
N ILE A 106 37.91 9.14 -0.77
CA ILE A 106 38.92 9.80 0.08
C ILE A 106 39.89 8.78 0.69
N ALA A 107 39.36 7.64 1.17
CA ALA A 107 40.15 6.54 1.71
C ALA A 107 40.93 5.75 0.63
N LYS A 108 40.78 6.11 -0.65
CA LYS A 108 41.38 5.43 -1.82
C LYS A 108 41.11 3.92 -1.85
N LYS A 109 39.96 3.50 -1.30
CA LYS A 109 39.56 2.08 -1.24
C LYS A 109 39.07 1.56 -2.58
N LEU A 110 38.62 2.45 -3.46
CA LEU A 110 38.20 2.14 -4.82
C LEU A 110 38.84 3.13 -5.82
N PRO A 111 40.16 3.03 -6.09
CA PRO A 111 40.91 4.02 -6.87
C PRO A 111 40.36 4.37 -8.27
N PRO A 112 39.67 3.48 -8.99
CA PRO A 112 39.08 3.83 -10.28
C PRO A 112 37.86 4.76 -10.21
N LEU A 113 37.24 4.91 -9.03
CA LEU A 113 36.17 5.87 -8.79
C LEU A 113 36.79 7.23 -8.41
N ILE A 114 36.61 8.22 -9.26
CA ILE A 114 37.27 9.54 -9.14
C ILE A 114 36.45 10.48 -8.26
N ASP A 115 35.14 10.56 -8.51
CA ASP A 115 34.29 11.57 -7.91
C ASP A 115 32.83 11.09 -7.80
N VAL A 116 32.07 11.70 -6.90
CA VAL A 116 30.62 11.53 -6.75
C VAL A 116 29.95 12.90 -6.70
N ARG A 117 28.93 13.11 -7.54
CA ARG A 117 28.17 14.36 -7.61
C ARG A 117 26.67 14.11 -7.54
N ASP A 118 25.97 14.93 -6.78
CA ASP A 118 24.51 14.99 -6.80
C ASP A 118 24.08 16.02 -7.86
N GLU A 119 23.53 15.53 -8.97
CA GLU A 119 22.97 16.34 -10.05
C GLU A 119 21.44 16.16 -10.12
N SER A 120 20.82 15.83 -8.98
CA SER A 120 19.36 15.62 -8.93
C SER A 120 18.61 16.95 -8.95
N ASP A 121 17.51 16.99 -9.70
CA ASP A 121 16.51 18.05 -9.73
C ASP A 121 15.14 17.50 -9.26
N GLU A 122 14.11 17.54 -10.11
CA GLU A 122 12.87 16.78 -9.93
C GLU A 122 13.10 15.26 -10.03
N ASN A 123 14.11 14.85 -10.79
CA ASN A 123 14.50 13.46 -10.96
C ASN A 123 15.81 13.17 -10.22
N MET A 124 15.89 11.97 -9.63
CA MET A 124 17.10 11.54 -8.96
C MET A 124 18.22 11.27 -9.97
N ARG A 125 19.37 11.91 -9.78
CA ARG A 125 20.56 11.70 -10.62
C ARG A 125 21.84 11.88 -9.83
N VAL A 126 22.41 10.77 -9.36
CA VAL A 126 23.73 10.75 -8.71
C VAL A 126 24.77 10.24 -9.70
N VAL A 127 25.80 11.03 -9.95
CA VAL A 127 26.86 10.76 -10.93
C VAL A 127 28.09 10.22 -10.23
N LEU A 128 28.59 9.09 -10.71
CA LEU A 128 29.88 8.55 -10.33
C LEU A 128 30.85 8.69 -11.50
N GLU A 129 31.87 9.54 -11.35
CA GLU A 129 32.89 9.72 -12.37
C GLU A 129 33.98 8.64 -12.26
N LEU A 130 34.25 7.97 -13.37
CA LEU A 130 35.22 6.88 -13.43
C LEU A 130 36.50 7.31 -14.14
N LYS A 131 37.61 6.68 -13.77
CA LYS A 131 38.88 6.84 -14.48
C LYS A 131 38.78 6.27 -15.89
N SER A 132 39.38 6.97 -16.86
CA SER A 132 39.43 6.52 -18.26
C SER A 132 40.02 5.11 -18.38
N GLY A 133 39.40 4.27 -19.21
CA GLY A 133 39.80 2.86 -19.40
C GLY A 133 39.37 1.90 -18.29
N THR A 134 38.53 2.34 -17.34
CA THR A 134 38.05 1.46 -16.27
C THR A 134 36.87 0.61 -16.71
N ASN A 135 36.91 -0.69 -16.41
CA ASN A 135 35.74 -1.54 -16.56
C ASN A 135 34.74 -1.28 -15.41
N THR A 136 33.61 -0.64 -15.76
CA THR A 136 32.51 -0.29 -14.86
C THR A 136 31.92 -1.47 -14.09
N GLU A 137 31.93 -2.66 -14.69
CA GLU A 137 31.39 -3.89 -14.08
C GLU A 137 32.20 -4.34 -12.85
N LYS A 138 33.45 -3.90 -12.72
CA LYS A 138 34.31 -4.22 -11.56
C LYS A 138 34.08 -3.30 -10.35
N ILE A 139 33.50 -2.12 -10.58
CA ILE A 139 33.31 -1.09 -9.53
C ILE A 139 32.00 -1.34 -8.78
N LEU A 140 30.93 -1.66 -9.52
CA LEU A 140 29.59 -1.82 -8.97
C LEU A 140 29.51 -2.88 -7.86
N PRO A 141 30.10 -4.09 -7.98
CA PRO A 141 30.07 -5.08 -6.91
C PRO A 141 30.68 -4.58 -5.60
N TYR A 142 31.72 -3.74 -5.68
CA TYR A 142 32.33 -3.14 -4.50
C TYR A 142 31.37 -2.12 -3.86
N LEU A 143 30.76 -1.25 -4.66
CA LEU A 143 29.79 -0.28 -4.15
C LEU A 143 28.58 -0.96 -3.52
N LEU A 144 28.01 -1.98 -4.15
CA LEU A 144 26.89 -2.76 -3.60
C LEU A 144 27.24 -3.40 -2.24
N LYS A 145 28.48 -3.87 -2.06
CA LYS A 145 28.92 -4.50 -0.80
C LYS A 145 29.22 -3.50 0.32
N HIS A 146 29.67 -2.30 -0.03
CA HIS A 146 30.21 -1.33 0.93
C HIS A 146 29.32 -0.10 1.14
N THR A 147 28.20 0.01 0.43
CA THR A 147 27.24 1.11 0.52
C THR A 147 25.82 0.60 0.69
N GLU A 148 24.86 1.51 0.87
CA GLU A 148 23.42 1.19 0.95
C GLU A 148 22.74 1.15 -0.43
N LEU A 149 23.52 1.08 -1.53
CA LEU A 149 22.97 0.95 -2.88
C LEU A 149 22.26 -0.40 -3.10
N GLU A 150 22.56 -1.40 -2.28
CA GLU A 150 21.77 -2.62 -2.09
C GLU A 150 21.46 -2.77 -0.61
N ASN A 151 20.19 -3.01 -0.26
CA ASN A 151 19.76 -3.11 1.12
C ASN A 151 18.64 -4.15 1.32
N ASN A 152 18.47 -4.61 2.55
CA ASN A 152 17.41 -5.54 2.92
C ASN A 152 16.29 -4.79 3.65
N PHE A 153 15.09 -4.78 3.08
CA PHE A 153 13.89 -4.40 3.79
C PHE A 153 13.39 -5.59 4.63
N GLN A 154 13.39 -5.43 5.95
CA GLN A 154 12.88 -6.45 6.86
C GLN A 154 11.35 -6.33 6.96
N LEU A 155 10.63 -7.17 6.22
CA LEU A 155 9.18 -7.23 6.25
C LEU A 155 8.72 -7.97 7.52
N ASN A 156 7.77 -7.38 8.24
CA ASN A 156 7.13 -7.99 9.41
C ASN A 156 5.67 -7.53 9.53
N PHE A 157 4.75 -8.41 9.13
CA PHE A 157 3.31 -8.23 9.13
C PHE A 157 2.68 -8.45 10.51
N ASN A 158 3.28 -7.84 11.53
CA ASN A 158 2.72 -7.85 12.87
C ASN A 158 1.72 -6.70 13.02
N CYS A 159 0.46 -7.01 13.29
CA CYS A 159 -0.60 -6.03 13.47
C CYS A 159 -1.67 -6.53 14.45
N LEU A 160 -2.60 -5.66 14.81
CA LEU A 160 -3.72 -6.03 15.68
C LEU A 160 -4.79 -6.76 14.87
N LYS A 161 -5.20 -7.93 15.35
CA LYS A 161 -6.41 -8.61 14.85
C LYS A 161 -7.66 -7.80 15.24
N PRO A 162 -8.82 -8.07 14.61
CA PRO A 162 -10.09 -7.48 15.04
C PRO A 162 -10.44 -7.73 16.51
N THR A 163 -9.87 -8.77 17.13
CA THR A 163 -10.00 -9.09 18.56
C THR A 163 -9.18 -8.18 19.48
N GLY A 164 -8.32 -7.31 18.93
CA GLY A 164 -7.41 -6.44 19.68
C GLY A 164 -6.08 -7.10 20.06
N GLU A 165 -5.90 -8.38 19.75
CA GLU A 165 -4.67 -9.11 20.03
C GLU A 165 -3.63 -8.89 18.92
N PRO A 166 -2.36 -8.64 19.27
CA PRO A 166 -1.28 -8.54 18.29
C PRO A 166 -0.93 -9.92 17.73
N ALA A 167 -0.81 -10.01 16.41
CA ALA A 167 -0.41 -11.22 15.74
C ALA A 167 0.36 -10.92 14.46
N ARG A 168 1.27 -11.84 14.11
CA ARG A 168 1.85 -11.90 12.79
C ARG A 168 0.86 -12.57 11.84
N LEU A 169 0.56 -11.91 10.73
CA LEU A 169 -0.37 -12.39 9.72
C LEU A 169 0.35 -12.63 8.40
N SER A 170 -0.09 -13.64 7.67
CA SER A 170 0.21 -13.82 6.26
C SER A 170 -0.49 -12.77 5.39
N LEU A 171 -0.04 -12.61 4.14
CA LEU A 171 -0.71 -11.75 3.16
C LEU A 171 -2.19 -12.14 2.97
N LYS A 172 -2.48 -13.45 2.92
CA LYS A 172 -3.85 -13.97 2.79
C LYS A 172 -4.72 -13.54 3.96
N GLU A 173 -4.23 -13.67 5.19
CA GLU A 173 -4.97 -13.27 6.38
C GLU A 173 -5.22 -11.76 6.42
N ILE A 174 -4.24 -10.94 6.02
CA ILE A 174 -4.43 -9.48 5.92
C ILE A 174 -5.55 -9.15 4.91
N CYS A 175 -5.48 -9.72 3.71
CA CYS A 175 -6.51 -9.53 2.69
C CYS A 175 -7.89 -9.98 3.18
N ARG A 176 -7.95 -11.11 3.90
CA ARG A 176 -9.20 -11.61 4.47
C ARG A 176 -9.80 -10.66 5.49
N ASN A 177 -9.00 -10.23 6.47
CA ASN A 177 -9.44 -9.31 7.51
C ASN A 177 -9.92 -7.98 6.90
N PHE A 178 -9.24 -7.48 5.86
CA PHE A 178 -9.69 -6.29 5.14
C PHE A 178 -11.07 -6.51 4.48
N LEU A 179 -11.27 -7.62 3.76
CA LEU A 179 -12.55 -7.92 3.12
C LEU A 179 -13.69 -8.10 4.12
N ASP A 180 -13.44 -8.77 5.24
CA ASP A 180 -14.43 -8.96 6.30
C ASP A 180 -14.84 -7.61 6.91
N PHE A 181 -13.87 -6.71 7.18
CA PHE A 181 -14.15 -5.34 7.59
C PHE A 181 -14.96 -4.57 6.54
N ARG A 182 -14.61 -4.67 5.25
CA ARG A 182 -15.37 -4.02 4.17
C ARG A 182 -16.81 -4.52 4.09
N LYS A 183 -17.03 -5.83 4.28
CA LYS A 183 -18.37 -6.41 4.32
C LYS A 183 -19.18 -5.84 5.49
N GLU A 184 -18.60 -5.74 6.67
CA GLU A 184 -19.24 -5.17 7.86
C GLU A 184 -19.65 -3.71 7.64
N VAL A 185 -18.72 -2.88 7.14
CA VAL A 185 -18.96 -1.45 6.87
C VAL A 185 -20.08 -1.26 5.85
N VAL A 186 -20.03 -2.00 4.73
CA VAL A 186 -21.06 -1.91 3.69
C VAL A 186 -22.42 -2.38 4.23
N THR A 187 -22.44 -3.46 5.02
CA THR A 187 -23.68 -3.95 5.64
C THR A 187 -24.27 -2.91 6.60
N ARG A 188 -23.45 -2.25 7.43
CA ARG A 188 -23.90 -1.18 8.33
C ARG A 188 -24.50 -0.01 7.57
N ARG A 189 -23.83 0.43 6.49
CA ARG A 189 -24.34 1.51 5.63
C ARG A 189 -25.68 1.16 5.01
N LEU A 190 -25.81 -0.02 4.41
CA LEU A 190 -27.05 -0.46 3.76
C LEU A 190 -28.19 -0.63 4.78
N LYS A 191 -27.92 -1.12 5.99
CA LYS A 191 -28.91 -1.20 7.06
C LYS A 191 -29.40 0.17 7.50
N TYR A 192 -28.51 1.16 7.59
CA TYR A 192 -28.87 2.54 7.90
C TYR A 192 -29.76 3.15 6.81
N GLU A 193 -29.39 2.98 5.54
CA GLU A 193 -30.19 3.45 4.40
C GLU A 193 -31.58 2.77 4.38
N LEU A 194 -31.64 1.46 4.65
CA LEU A 194 -32.89 0.72 4.75
C LEU A 194 -33.79 1.23 5.88
N ASP A 195 -33.25 1.54 7.06
CA ASP A 195 -34.03 2.07 8.19
C ASP A 195 -34.65 3.44 7.86
N ILE A 196 -33.92 4.31 7.16
CA ILE A 196 -34.46 5.58 6.66
C ILE A 196 -35.62 5.35 5.70
N LEU A 197 -35.45 4.41 4.75
CA LEU A 197 -36.49 4.08 3.77
C LEU A 197 -37.73 3.49 4.43
N ILE A 198 -37.58 2.59 5.40
CA ILE A 198 -38.69 2.01 6.16
C ILE A 198 -39.46 3.09 6.92
N LYS A 199 -38.75 4.01 7.60
CA LYS A 199 -39.40 5.14 8.29
C LYS A 199 -40.17 6.03 7.33
N ARG A 200 -39.62 6.28 6.13
CA ARG A 200 -40.31 7.06 5.10
C ARG A 200 -41.53 6.33 4.55
N LEU A 201 -41.42 5.03 4.30
CA LEU A 201 -42.50 4.19 3.81
C LEU A 201 -43.67 4.17 4.80
N HIS A 202 -43.38 4.02 6.09
CA HIS A 202 -44.40 4.05 7.15
C HIS A 202 -45.22 5.36 7.15
N ILE A 203 -44.57 6.51 6.95
CA ILE A 203 -45.28 7.80 6.82
C ILE A 203 -46.16 7.83 5.58
N LEU A 204 -45.65 7.33 4.44
CA LEU A 204 -46.40 7.29 3.19
C LEU A 204 -47.62 6.37 3.27
N ASP A 205 -47.50 5.21 3.93
CA ASP A 205 -48.62 4.29 4.16
C ASP A 205 -49.72 4.95 5.01
N GLY A 206 -49.33 5.73 6.02
CA GLY A 206 -50.25 6.54 6.80
C GLY A 206 -50.99 7.57 5.93
N PHE A 207 -50.27 8.26 5.03
CA PHE A 207 -50.91 9.19 4.10
C PHE A 207 -51.87 8.50 3.14
N VAL A 208 -51.49 7.38 2.53
CA VAL A 208 -52.38 6.60 1.64
C VAL A 208 -53.68 6.24 2.37
N THR A 209 -53.56 5.77 3.62
CA THR A 209 -54.72 5.44 4.46
C THR A 209 -55.60 6.67 4.73
N ILE A 210 -55.01 7.80 5.12
CA ILE A 210 -55.74 9.05 5.39
C ILE A 210 -56.44 9.56 4.13
N PHE A 211 -55.75 9.60 2.99
CA PHE A 211 -56.32 10.09 1.73
C PHE A 211 -57.46 9.20 1.23
N SER A 212 -57.43 7.89 1.51
CA SER A 212 -58.54 6.99 1.18
C SER A 212 -59.83 7.28 1.96
N GLN A 213 -59.74 7.93 3.13
CA GLN A 213 -60.86 8.26 4.01
C GLN A 213 -60.79 9.73 4.48
N LEU A 214 -60.46 10.65 3.57
CA LEU A 214 -60.09 12.03 3.92
C LEU A 214 -61.18 12.77 4.71
N ASP A 215 -62.44 12.67 4.29
CA ASP A 215 -63.56 13.35 4.96
C ASP A 215 -63.77 12.87 6.40
N LYS A 216 -63.59 11.56 6.63
CA LYS A 216 -63.69 10.95 7.96
C LYS A 216 -62.55 11.43 8.86
N ALA A 217 -61.32 11.46 8.33
CA ALA A 217 -60.17 11.99 9.05
C ALA A 217 -60.35 13.48 9.41
N LEU A 218 -60.83 14.31 8.48
CA LEU A 218 -61.13 15.72 8.73
C LEU A 218 -62.21 15.92 9.80
N LYS A 219 -63.25 15.09 9.80
CA LYS A 219 -64.31 15.14 10.82
C LYS A 219 -63.76 14.81 12.21
N ILE A 220 -62.92 13.76 12.32
CA ILE A 220 -62.25 13.39 13.58
C ILE A 220 -61.40 14.56 14.09
N ILE A 221 -60.56 15.14 13.23
CA ILE A 221 -59.68 16.27 13.58
C ILE A 221 -60.50 17.48 14.06
N ARG A 222 -61.53 17.88 13.31
CA ARG A 222 -62.39 19.04 13.67
C ARG A 222 -63.17 18.83 14.97
N SER A 223 -63.46 17.59 15.33
CA SER A 223 -64.20 17.25 16.56
C SER A 223 -63.33 17.14 17.81
N SER A 224 -62.01 17.12 17.68
CA SER A 224 -61.07 16.99 18.81
C SER A 224 -60.70 18.35 19.39
N LYS A 225 -60.58 18.43 20.72
CA LYS A 225 -60.28 19.66 21.45
C LYS A 225 -58.79 19.97 21.56
N SER A 226 -57.93 19.01 21.24
CA SER A 226 -56.48 19.17 21.27
C SER A 226 -55.77 18.32 20.22
N LYS A 227 -54.51 18.66 19.91
CA LYS A 227 -53.65 17.89 19.00
C LYS A 227 -53.44 16.44 19.50
N GLN A 228 -53.29 16.26 20.80
CA GLN A 228 -53.13 14.94 21.42
C GLN A 228 -54.41 14.10 21.24
N GLU A 229 -55.57 14.67 21.51
CA GLU A 229 -56.86 13.99 21.33
C GLU A 229 -57.12 13.63 19.85
N ALA A 230 -56.73 14.49 18.90
CA ALA A 230 -56.82 14.19 17.47
C ALA A 230 -55.88 13.05 17.06
N HIS A 231 -54.64 13.04 17.56
CA HIS A 231 -53.66 11.99 17.32
C HIS A 231 -54.18 10.62 17.80
N ASP A 232 -54.68 10.55 19.04
CA ASP A 232 -55.10 9.29 19.64
C ASP A 232 -56.38 8.71 19.00
N LYS A 233 -57.25 9.56 18.44
CA LYS A 233 -58.42 9.12 17.66
C LYS A 233 -58.11 8.73 16.20
N LEU A 234 -56.94 9.13 15.68
CA LEU A 234 -56.49 8.82 14.32
C LEU A 234 -55.57 7.60 14.25
N LYS A 235 -55.02 7.19 15.39
CA LYS A 235 -54.17 6.01 15.56
C LYS A 235 -55.00 4.72 15.44
#